data_AF-A0AAD9Y3J0-F1
#
_entry.id   AF-A0AAD9Y3J0-F1
#
_cell.length_a   1.000
_cell.length_b   1.000
_cell.length_c   1.000
_cell.angle_alpha   90.00
_cell.angle_beta   90.00
_cell.angle_gamma   90.00
#
_symmetry.space_group_name_H-M   'P 1'
#
loop_
_entity.id
_entity.type
_entity.pdbx_description
1 polymer ?
#
loop_
_entity_poly.entity_id
_entity_poly.type
_entity_poly.pdbx_seq_one_letter_code
_entity_poly.pdbx_strand_id
1 'polypeptide(L)'
;MGVSALRVGAYIAATYSQRWTTTGSKGERIPIIRFGTQRRPILKALAYGEILHAFACWAAEEFINGQHGDEVRMAIATAFKVLVVRSCESLNELME
;
A
#
# COMPACT_ATOMS: atom_id res chain seq x y z
N MET A 1 5.42 -10.07 4.28
CA MET A 1 4.03 -9.87 4.74
C MET A 1 3.50 -8.44 4.52
N GLY A 2 4.27 -7.37 4.74
CA GLY A 2 3.77 -5.98 4.61
C GLY A 2 3.25 -5.58 3.22
N VAL A 3 3.96 -5.94 2.14
CA VAL A 3 3.54 -5.63 0.75
C VAL A 3 2.21 -6.30 0.39
N SER A 4 2.04 -7.57 0.75
CA SER A 4 0.79 -8.31 0.52
C SER A 4 -0.37 -7.71 1.34
N ALA A 5 -0.11 -7.28 2.57
CA ALA A 5 -1.10 -6.64 3.43
C ALA A 5 -1.61 -5.32 2.83
N LEU A 6 -0.74 -4.51 2.23
CA LEU A 6 -1.13 -3.28 1.50
C LEU A 6 -2.09 -3.57 0.35
N ARG A 7 -1.74 -4.54 -0.50
CA ARG A 7 -2.56 -4.88 -1.68
C ARG A 7 -3.92 -5.44 -1.27
N VAL A 8 -3.93 -6.39 -0.33
CA VAL A 8 -5.17 -7.05 0.14
C VAL A 8 -6.04 -6.06 0.91
N GLY A 9 -5.47 -5.29 1.84
CA GLY A 9 -6.19 -4.28 2.62
C GLY A 9 -6.82 -3.21 1.74
N ALA A 10 -6.06 -2.68 0.77
CA ALA A 10 -6.58 -1.70 -0.17
C ALA A 10 -7.68 -2.28 -1.07
N TYR A 11 -7.55 -3.54 -1.51
CA TYR A 11 -8.59 -4.21 -2.29
C TYR A 11 -9.89 -4.41 -1.51
N ILE A 12 -9.80 -4.82 -0.23
CA ILE A 12 -10.95 -4.96 0.66
C ILE A 12 -11.62 -3.59 0.87
N ALA A 13 -10.84 -2.56 1.22
CA ALA A 13 -11.35 -1.21 1.43
C ALA A 13 -12.01 -0.63 0.16
N ALA A 14 -11.42 -0.86 -1.02
CA ALA A 14 -12.01 -0.47 -2.30
C ALA A 14 -13.34 -1.18 -2.58
N THR A 15 -13.37 -2.50 -2.42
CA THR A 15 -14.56 -3.32 -2.67
C THR A 15 -15.70 -2.94 -1.72
N TYR A 16 -15.37 -2.73 -0.44
CA TYR A 16 -16.32 -2.25 0.55
C TYR A 16 -16.85 -0.86 0.17
N SER A 17 -15.96 0.08 -0.14
CA SER A 17 -16.33 1.47 -0.48
C SER A 17 -17.17 1.61 -1.75
N GLN A 18 -17.06 0.65 -2.68
CA GLN A 18 -17.92 0.60 -3.87
C GLN A 18 -19.33 0.11 -3.55
N ARG A 19 -19.47 -0.82 -2.59
CA ARG A 19 -20.76 -1.40 -2.20
C ARG A 19 -21.52 -0.54 -1.21
N TRP A 20 -20.78 0.10 -0.29
CA TRP A 20 -21.37 0.94 0.73
C TRP A 20 -21.81 2.29 0.15
N THR A 21 -23.08 2.62 0.30
CA THR A 21 -23.67 3.87 -0.19
C THR A 21 -24.14 4.73 0.97
N THR A 22 -23.96 6.05 0.85
CA THR A 22 -24.56 7.04 1.76
C THR A 22 -25.52 7.95 1.00
N THR A 23 -26.40 8.63 1.73
CA THR A 23 -27.33 9.61 1.15
C THR A 23 -26.57 10.88 0.78
N GLY A 24 -26.62 11.25 -0.50
CA GLY A 24 -26.08 12.48 -1.04
C GLY A 24 -26.91 13.70 -0.69
N SER A 25 -26.41 14.88 -1.05
CA SER A 25 -27.08 16.15 -0.77
C SER A 25 -28.40 16.35 -1.51
N LYS A 26 -28.68 15.55 -2.55
CA LYS A 26 -29.95 15.55 -3.29
C LYS A 26 -30.81 14.30 -3.01
N GLY A 27 -30.51 13.57 -1.94
CA GLY A 27 -31.24 12.36 -1.55
C GLY A 27 -30.88 11.10 -2.35
N GLU A 28 -29.92 11.19 -3.26
CA GLU A 28 -29.43 10.07 -4.07
C GLU A 28 -28.50 9.15 -3.27
N ARG A 29 -28.50 7.84 -3.54
CA ARG A 29 -27.52 6.92 -2.93
C ARG A 29 -26.19 7.00 -3.69
N ILE A 30 -25.15 7.46 -3.00
CA ILE A 30 -23.80 7.63 -3.56
C ILE A 30 -22.86 6.61 -2.91
N PRO A 31 -22.16 5.76 -3.69
CA PRO A 31 -21.08 4.94 -3.17
C PRO A 31 -20.00 5.78 -2.49
N ILE A 32 -19.55 5.39 -1.30
CA ILE A 32 -18.59 6.20 -0.53
C ILE A 32 -17.22 6.32 -1.21
N ILE A 33 -16.87 5.41 -2.13
CA ILE A 33 -15.67 5.53 -2.96
C ILE A 33 -15.66 6.81 -3.83
N ARG A 34 -16.80 7.49 -4.02
CA ARG A 34 -16.85 8.77 -4.73
C ARG A 34 -16.27 9.92 -3.92
N PHE A 35 -16.20 9.80 -2.59
CA PHE A 35 -15.62 10.84 -1.75
C PHE A 35 -14.09 10.80 -1.80
N GLY A 36 -13.48 11.98 -1.94
CA GLY A 36 -12.02 12.11 -1.99
C GLY A 36 -11.33 11.57 -0.73
N THR A 37 -11.98 11.67 0.42
CA THR A 37 -11.51 11.15 1.71
C THR A 37 -11.36 9.63 1.73
N GLN A 38 -12.22 8.89 1.03
CA GLN A 38 -12.12 7.44 0.90
C GLN A 38 -11.22 7.04 -0.28
N ARG A 39 -11.38 7.70 -1.42
CA ARG A 39 -10.68 7.33 -2.66
C ARG A 39 -9.17 7.54 -2.59
N ARG A 40 -8.72 8.69 -2.07
CA ARG A 40 -7.28 9.05 -2.06
C ARG A 40 -6.43 8.03 -1.29
N PRO A 41 -6.77 7.67 -0.04
CA PRO A 41 -5.92 6.76 0.70
C PRO A 41 -5.97 5.33 0.13
N ILE A 42 -7.11 4.87 -0.40
CA ILE A 42 -7.21 3.59 -1.13
C ILE A 42 -6.26 3.56 -2.34
N LEU A 43 -6.27 4.61 -3.17
CA LEU A 43 -5.38 4.69 -4.34
C LEU A 43 -3.90 4.73 -3.92
N LYS A 44 -3.57 5.43 -2.84
CA LYS A 44 -2.21 5.51 -2.29
C LYS A 44 -1.73 4.12 -1.83
N ALA A 45 -2.58 3.37 -1.13
CA ALA A 45 -2.25 2.02 -0.68
C ALA A 45 -2.06 1.03 -1.83
N LEU A 46 -2.89 1.10 -2.88
CA LEU A 46 -2.70 0.31 -4.11
C LEU A 46 -1.37 0.65 -4.79
N ALA A 47 -1.07 1.94 -4.96
CA ALA A 47 0.18 2.40 -5.57
C ALA A 47 1.41 1.93 -4.79
N TYR A 48 1.41 2.07 -3.46
CA TYR A 48 2.50 1.55 -2.62
C TYR A 48 2.61 0.04 -2.68
N GLY A 49 1.49 -0.68 -2.75
CA GLY A 49 1.49 -2.13 -2.93
C GLY A 49 2.26 -2.58 -4.17
N GLU A 50 2.07 -1.91 -5.31
CA GLU A 50 2.79 -2.21 -6.55
C GLU A 50 4.26 -1.76 -6.51
N ILE A 51 4.53 -0.54 -6.01
CA ILE A 51 5.90 0.01 -5.90
C ILE A 51 6.76 -0.86 -4.99
N LEU A 52 6.24 -1.22 -3.81
CA LEU A 52 6.97 -2.05 -2.86
C LEU A 52 7.13 -3.49 -3.35
N HIS A 53 6.22 -3.99 -4.18
CA HIS A 53 6.39 -5.30 -4.80
C HIS A 53 7.55 -5.29 -5.78
N ALA A 54 7.60 -4.30 -6.68
CA ALA A 54 8.72 -4.13 -7.61
C ALA A 54 10.05 -3.92 -6.86
N PHE A 55 10.05 -3.09 -5.81
CA PHE A 55 11.23 -2.86 -5.00
C PHE A 55 11.66 -4.11 -4.22
N ALA A 56 10.73 -4.96 -3.78
CA ALA A 56 11.06 -6.22 -3.13
C ALA A 56 11.81 -7.17 -4.08
N CYS A 57 11.35 -7.28 -5.33
CA CYS A 57 12.02 -8.09 -6.36
C CYS A 57 13.45 -7.56 -6.61
N TRP A 58 13.58 -6.26 -6.87
CA TRP A 58 14.89 -5.64 -7.10
C TRP A 58 15.83 -5.77 -5.88
N ALA A 59 15.34 -5.49 -4.67
CA ALA A 59 16.14 -5.58 -3.46
C ALA A 59 16.61 -7.01 -3.17
N ALA A 60 15.79 -8.02 -3.50
CA ALA A 60 16.19 -9.42 -3.37
C ALA A 60 17.30 -9.81 -4.37
N GLU A 61 17.20 -9.33 -5.60
CA GLU A 61 18.24 -9.54 -6.63
C GLU A 61 19.57 -8.90 -6.21
N GLU A 62 19.56 -7.64 -5.78
CA GLU A 62 20.76 -6.95 -5.33
C GLU A 62 21.33 -7.54 -4.04
N PHE A 63 20.50 -8.07 -3.14
CA PHE A 63 20.98 -8.72 -1.91
C PHE A 63 21.78 -9.99 -2.21
N ILE A 64 21.38 -10.76 -3.22
CA ILE A 64 22.04 -12.01 -3.61
C ILE A 64 23.25 -11.74 -4.54
N ASN A 65 23.30 -10.55 -5.16
CA ASN A 65 24.35 -10.17 -6.08
C ASN A 65 25.76 -10.23 -5.44
N GLY A 66 26.57 -11.16 -5.93
CA GLY A 66 27.95 -11.42 -5.50
C GLY A 66 28.90 -10.22 -5.60
N GLN A 67 28.56 -9.22 -6.43
CA GLN A 67 29.37 -8.02 -6.67
C GLN A 67 29.36 -7.05 -5.49
N HIS A 68 28.32 -7.09 -4.66
CA HIS A 68 28.19 -6.18 -3.51
C HIS A 68 28.87 -6.75 -2.27
N GLY A 69 29.54 -5.87 -1.51
CA GLY A 69 29.96 -6.18 -0.15
C GLY A 69 28.76 -6.32 0.80
N ASP A 70 28.96 -7.03 1.91
CA ASP A 70 27.89 -7.33 2.88
C ASP A 70 27.22 -6.06 3.43
N GLU A 71 27.98 -4.98 3.61
CA GLU A 71 27.46 -3.69 4.07
C GLU A 71 26.41 -3.10 3.12
N VAL A 72 26.66 -3.16 1.81
CA VAL A 72 25.75 -2.63 0.78
C VAL A 72 24.47 -3.47 0.74
N ARG A 73 24.60 -4.79 0.81
CA ARG A 73 23.46 -5.72 0.84
C ARG A 73 22.58 -5.46 2.07
N MET A 74 23.19 -5.31 3.25
CA MET A 74 22.47 -4.98 4.47
C MET A 74 21.80 -3.61 4.40
N ALA A 75 22.45 -2.61 3.81
CA ALA A 75 21.88 -1.28 3.63
C ALA A 75 20.63 -1.32 2.73
N ILE A 76 20.67 -2.05 1.61
CA ILE A 76 19.53 -2.24 0.71
C ILE A 76 18.37 -2.94 1.44
N ALA A 77 18.65 -4.05 2.13
CA ALA A 77 17.64 -4.79 2.88
C ALA A 77 17.00 -3.93 3.99
N THR A 78 17.80 -3.10 4.66
CA THR A 78 17.34 -2.19 5.71
C THR A 78 16.47 -1.08 5.14
N ALA A 79 16.91 -0.44 4.04
CA ALA A 79 16.14 0.60 3.36
C ALA A 79 14.77 0.05 2.89
N PHE A 80 14.75 -1.14 2.29
CA PHE A 80 13.52 -1.82 1.91
C PHE A 80 12.61 -2.07 3.12
N LYS A 81 13.15 -2.63 4.21
CA LYS A 81 12.37 -2.89 5.44
C LYS A 81 11.75 -1.62 6.01
N VAL A 82 12.52 -0.55 6.14
CA VAL A 82 12.03 0.73 6.67
C VAL A 82 10.90 1.28 5.80
N LEU A 83 11.06 1.24 4.48
CA LEU A 83 10.03 1.73 3.55
C LEU A 83 8.73 0.92 3.65
N VAL A 84 8.82 -0.41 3.77
CA VAL A 84 7.65 -1.27 3.97
C VAL A 84 6.93 -0.93 5.28
N VAL A 85 7.67 -0.79 6.40
CA VAL A 85 7.08 -0.48 7.71
C VAL A 85 6.35 0.87 7.68
N ARG A 86 7.01 1.92 7.19
CA ARG A 86 6.42 3.27 7.08
C ARG A 86 5.20 3.30 6.16
N SER A 87 5.23 2.54 5.07
CA SER A 87 4.09 2.46 4.15
C SER A 87 2.92 1.71 4.78
N CYS A 88 3.19 0.66 5.58
CA CYS A 88 2.15 -0.04 6.33
C CYS A 88 1.54 0.81 7.44
N GLU A 89 2.29 1.70 8.11
CA GLU A 89 1.71 2.65 9.08
C GLU A 89 0.66 3.56 8.44
N SER A 90 0.86 3.98 7.19
CA SER A 90 -0.14 4.78 6.45
C SER A 90 -1.43 4.02 6.12
N LEU A 91 -1.45 2.68 6.25
CA LEU A 91 -2.70 1.91 6.22
C LEU A 91 -3.46 1.98 7.54
N ASN A 92 -2.80 2.23 8.66
CA ASN A 92 -3.51 2.28 9.93
C ASN A 92 -4.52 3.45 9.91
N GLU A 93 -4.15 4.56 9.26
CA GLU A 93 -5.03 5.69 8.94
C GLU A 93 -6.23 5.33 8.02
N LEU A 94 -6.17 4.19 7.32
CA LEU A 94 -7.26 3.68 6.48
C LEU A 94 -8.20 2.72 7.22
N MET A 95 -7.74 2.16 8.33
CA MET A 95 -8.47 1.15 9.12
C MET A 95 -9.11 1.73 10.39
N GLU A 96 -8.65 2.91 10.84
CA GLU A 96 -9.32 3.75 11.85
C GLU A 96 -10.48 4.55 11.25
#